data_AF-A0A0B6ZLB5-F1
#
_entry.id   AF-A0A0B6ZLB5-F1
#
_cell.length_a   1.000
_cell.length_b   1.000
_cell.length_c   1.000
_cell.angle_alpha   90.00
_cell.angle_beta   90.00
_cell.angle_gamma   90.00
#
_symmetry.space_group_name_H-M   'P 1'
#
loop_
_entity.id
_entity.type
_entity.pdbx_description
1 polymer ?
#
loop_
_entity_poly.entity_id
_entity_poly.type
_entity_poly.pdbx_seq_one_letter_code
_entity_poly.pdbx_strand_id
1 'polypeptide(L)'
;IAKPHQKQKILREVQLQKNLKHRHVVEFNSYFEDDTNVYIILENCSRKSLVHVLKHRKCLTEPEVRYYLRQLVDGVGYIHGNQIIHRDLKLGNMLLNTD
;
A
#
# COMPACT_ATOMS: atom_id res chain seq x y z
N ILE A 1 1.02 4.42 -24.28
CA ILE A 1 2.35 3.76 -24.10
C ILE A 1 3.05 4.41 -22.91
N ALA A 2 3.15 3.71 -21.77
CA ALA A 2 3.96 4.19 -20.65
C ALA A 2 5.40 4.43 -21.14
N LYS A 3 6.00 5.59 -20.81
CA LYS A 3 7.38 5.88 -21.21
C LYS A 3 8.30 4.77 -20.64
N PRO A 4 9.40 4.39 -21.31
CA PRO A 4 10.24 3.25 -20.88
C PRO A 4 10.65 3.29 -19.40
N HIS A 5 10.94 4.49 -18.88
CA HIS A 5 11.27 4.71 -17.48
C HIS A 5 10.10 4.47 -16.50
N GLN A 6 8.85 4.68 -16.92
CA GLN A 6 7.66 4.36 -16.12
C GLN A 6 7.44 2.85 -16.01
N LYS A 7 7.64 2.09 -17.11
CA LYS A 7 7.57 0.62 -17.09
C LYS A 7 8.60 0.02 -16.13
N GLN A 8 9.85 0.52 -16.15
CA GLN A 8 10.90 0.08 -15.23
C GLN A 8 10.55 0.32 -13.76
N LYS A 9 9.95 1.48 -13.43
CA LYS A 9 9.50 1.77 -12.06
C LYS A 9 8.43 0.79 -11.60
N ILE A 10 7.44 0.52 -12.45
CA ILE A 10 6.35 -0.43 -12.15
C ILE A 10 6.90 -1.83 -11.92
N LEU A 11 7.76 -2.34 -12.80
CA LEU A 11 8.35 -3.67 -12.65
C LEU A 11 9.20 -3.80 -11.38
N ARG A 12 9.88 -2.72 -10.98
CA ARG A 12 10.61 -2.69 -9.72
C ARG A 12 9.67 -2.81 -8.51
N GLU A 13 8.52 -2.15 -8.56
CA GLU A 13 7.50 -2.23 -7.51
C GLU A 13 6.94 -3.65 -7.39
N VAL A 14 6.61 -4.28 -8.52
CA VAL A 14 6.23 -5.70 -8.59
C VAL A 14 7.30 -6.60 -7.96
N GLN A 15 8.57 -6.41 -8.31
CA GLN A 15 9.67 -7.23 -7.77
C GLN A 15 9.85 -7.08 -6.25
N LEU A 16 9.64 -5.89 -5.70
CA LEU A 16 9.74 -5.64 -4.27
C LEU A 16 8.53 -6.21 -3.51
N GLN A 17 7.32 -6.06 -4.06
CA GLN A 17 6.09 -6.39 -3.36
C GLN A 17 5.67 -7.85 -3.48
N LYS A 18 6.06 -8.56 -4.56
CA LYS A 18 5.61 -9.93 -4.86
C LYS A 18 5.83 -10.96 -3.75
N ASN A 19 6.85 -10.74 -2.91
CA ASN A 19 7.25 -11.68 -1.86
C ASN A 19 6.81 -11.19 -0.46
N LEU A 20 6.19 -10.01 -0.37
CA LEU A 20 5.73 -9.47 0.90
C LEU A 20 4.41 -10.11 1.27
N LYS A 21 4.38 -10.73 2.45
CA LYS A 21 3.20 -11.37 3.01
C LYS A 21 3.06 -11.01 4.48
N HIS A 22 2.20 -10.03 4.75
CA HIS A 22 1.98 -9.51 6.09
C HIS A 22 0.60 -8.86 6.19
N ARG A 23 -0.10 -9.06 7.33
CA ARG A 23 -1.48 -8.57 7.53
C ARG A 23 -1.65 -7.05 7.31
N HIS A 24 -0.62 -6.26 7.65
CA HIS A 24 -0.65 -4.81 7.55
C HIS A 24 0.18 -4.27 6.35
N VAL A 25 0.36 -5.08 5.32
CA VAL A 25 0.98 -4.69 4.03
C VAL A 25 0.09 -5.20 2.92
N VAL A 26 -0.33 -4.31 2.01
CA VAL A 26 -1.20 -4.66 0.88
C VAL A 26 -0.61 -5.83 0.09
N GLU A 27 -1.35 -6.93 0.02
CA GLU A 27 -0.86 -8.15 -0.62
C GLU A 27 -0.81 -7.97 -2.15
N PHE A 28 0.30 -8.38 -2.74
CA PHE A 28 0.43 -8.52 -4.18
C PHE A 28 -0.16 -9.86 -4.63
N ASN A 29 -1.05 -9.85 -5.61
CA ASN A 29 -1.65 -11.06 -6.15
C ASN A 29 -0.97 -11.47 -7.47
N SER A 30 -1.04 -10.62 -8.49
CA SER A 30 -0.52 -10.93 -9.83
C SER A 30 -0.27 -9.67 -10.66
N TYR A 31 0.41 -9.82 -11.79
CA TYR A 31 0.57 -8.77 -12.79
C TYR A 31 0.46 -9.35 -14.20
N PHE A 32 0.02 -8.53 -15.15
CA PHE A 32 0.03 -8.85 -16.57
C PHE A 32 0.15 -7.57 -17.40
N GLU A 33 0.42 -7.71 -18.69
CA GLU A 33 0.53 -6.58 -19.62
C GLU A 33 -0.19 -6.88 -20.93
N ASP A 34 -0.67 -5.82 -21.58
CA ASP A 34 -1.09 -5.83 -22.97
C ASP A 34 -0.21 -4.87 -23.79
N ASP A 35 -0.52 -4.67 -25.07
CA ASP A 35 0.25 -3.81 -25.98
C ASP A 35 0.36 -2.34 -25.51
N THR A 36 -0.50 -1.92 -24.59
CA THR A 36 -0.69 -0.51 -24.20
C THR A 36 -0.46 -0.23 -22.71
N ASN A 37 -0.76 -1.19 -21.83
CA ASN A 37 -0.89 -1.03 -20.39
C ASN A 37 -0.20 -2.15 -19.59
N VAL A 38 0.15 -1.81 -18.35
CA VAL A 38 0.59 -2.77 -17.33
C VAL A 38 -0.46 -2.79 -16.23
N TYR A 39 -0.86 -3.99 -15.83
CA TYR A 39 -1.88 -4.24 -14.83
C TYR A 39 -1.25 -4.90 -13.61
N ILE A 40 -1.52 -4.34 -12.43
CA ILE A 40 -1.09 -4.87 -11.14
C ILE A 40 -2.35 -5.22 -10.35
N ILE A 41 -2.45 -6.46 -9.92
CA ILE A 41 -3.56 -6.97 -9.12
C ILE A 41 -3.11 -7.04 -7.67
N LEU A 42 -3.81 -6.30 -6.81
CA LEU A 42 -3.51 -6.14 -5.39
C LEU A 42 -4.72 -6.55 -4.53
N GLU A 43 -4.50 -6.69 -3.23
CA GLU A 43 -5.56 -6.83 -2.24
C GLU A 43 -6.63 -5.72 -2.38
N ASN A 44 -7.91 -6.12 -2.26
CA ASN A 44 -9.03 -5.19 -2.33
C ASN A 44 -9.30 -4.53 -0.96
N CYS A 45 -8.83 -3.30 -0.79
CA CYS A 45 -9.11 -2.48 0.39
C CYS A 45 -10.39 -1.64 0.19
N SER A 46 -11.55 -2.24 0.48
CA SER A 46 -12.88 -1.69 0.17
C SER A 46 -13.25 -0.38 0.91
N ARG A 47 -12.56 -0.05 2.02
CA ARG A 47 -12.81 1.18 2.80
C ARG A 47 -11.89 2.35 2.42
N LYS A 48 -11.31 2.32 1.22
CA LYS A 48 -10.43 3.38 0.68
C LYS A 48 -9.21 3.56 1.57
N SER A 49 -8.84 4.79 1.93
CA SER A 49 -7.64 5.08 2.73
C SER A 49 -7.90 6.07 3.86
N LEU A 50 -6.96 6.15 4.81
CA LEU A 50 -7.10 6.98 6.00
C LEU A 50 -7.26 8.48 5.68
N VAL A 51 -6.72 8.96 4.55
CA VAL A 51 -6.99 10.33 4.07
C VAL A 51 -8.48 10.56 3.77
N HIS A 52 -9.21 9.54 3.30
CA HIS A 52 -10.64 9.62 3.05
C HIS A 52 -11.41 9.70 4.36
N VAL A 53 -11.01 8.92 5.37
CA VAL A 53 -11.60 9.01 6.72
C VAL A 53 -11.44 10.42 7.28
N LEU A 54 -10.24 10.99 7.21
CA LEU A 54 -9.99 12.36 7.69
C LEU A 54 -10.75 13.42 6.91
N LYS A 55 -10.91 13.27 5.59
CA LYS A 55 -11.72 14.21 4.81
C LYS A 55 -13.17 14.28 5.30
N HIS A 56 -13.74 13.16 5.76
CA HIS A 56 -15.12 13.12 6.26
C HIS A 56 -15.23 13.51 7.74
N ARG A 57 -14.28 13.07 8.57
CA ARG A 57 -14.33 13.23 10.04
C ARG A 57 -13.62 14.48 10.57
N LYS A 58 -12.78 15.12 9.74
CA LYS A 58 -11.85 16.22 10.07
C LYS A 58 -10.73 15.86 11.06
N CYS A 59 -11.02 15.08 12.10
CA CYS A 59 -10.06 14.62 13.08
C CYS A 59 -10.33 13.17 13.52
N LEU A 60 -9.34 12.57 14.18
CA LEU A 60 -9.44 11.28 14.86
C LEU A 60 -9.18 11.50 16.35
N THR A 61 -9.85 10.70 17.17
CA THR A 61 -9.59 10.62 18.61
C THR A 61 -8.28 9.88 18.87
N GLU A 62 -7.67 10.12 20.04
CA GLU A 62 -6.41 9.45 20.40
C GLU A 62 -6.51 7.90 20.36
N PRO A 63 -7.59 7.25 20.83
CA PRO A 63 -7.76 5.80 20.67
C PRO A 63 -7.77 5.33 19.21
N GLU A 64 -8.44 6.06 18.31
CA GLU A 64 -8.45 5.75 16.87
C GLU A 64 -7.05 5.91 16.27
N VAL A 65 -6.33 6.98 16.62
CA VAL A 65 -4.94 7.20 16.16
C VAL A 65 -4.04 6.06 16.62
N ARG A 66 -4.14 5.64 17.89
CA ARG A 66 -3.39 4.49 18.43
C ARG A 66 -3.69 3.21 17.67
N TYR A 67 -4.96 2.97 17.32
CA TYR A 67 -5.39 1.81 16.54
C TYR A 67 -4.70 1.74 15.17
N TYR A 68 -4.68 2.85 14.42
CA TYR A 68 -4.05 2.91 13.09
C TYR A 68 -2.52 2.88 13.16
N LEU A 69 -1.92 3.62 14.09
CA LEU A 69 -0.46 3.68 14.21
C LEU A 69 0.15 2.34 14.61
N ARG A 70 -0.52 1.56 15.47
CA ARG A 70 -0.04 0.21 15.82
C ARG A 70 0.09 -0.67 14.58
N GLN A 71 -0.89 -0.64 13.70
CA GLN A 71 -0.89 -1.43 12.45
C GLN A 71 0.15 -0.91 11.46
N LEU A 72 0.27 0.43 11.34
CA LEU A 72 1.29 1.05 10.50
C LEU A 72 2.69 0.64 10.93
N VAL A 73 3.00 0.74 12.22
CA VAL A 73 4.33 0.38 12.76
C VAL A 73 4.60 -1.10 12.57
N ASP A 74 3.61 -1.97 12.75
CA ASP A 74 3.74 -3.41 12.52
C ASP A 74 4.06 -3.74 11.05
N GLY A 75 3.29 -3.18 10.10
CA GLY A 75 3.56 -3.33 8.66
C GLY A 75 4.89 -2.74 8.21
N VAL A 76 5.25 -1.55 8.73
CA VAL A 76 6.54 -0.90 8.44
C VAL A 76 7.71 -1.69 9.02
N GLY A 77 7.56 -2.22 10.24
CA GLY A 77 8.54 -3.10 10.86
C GLY A 77 8.83 -4.34 10.01
N TYR A 78 7.78 -4.96 9.46
CA TYR A 78 7.91 -6.09 8.55
C TYR A 78 8.71 -5.75 7.27
N ILE A 79 8.34 -4.68 6.55
CA ILE A 79 9.05 -4.33 5.30
C ILE A 79 10.50 -3.90 5.57
N HIS A 80 10.76 -3.23 6.71
CA HIS A 80 12.12 -2.88 7.13
C HIS A 80 12.94 -4.14 7.44
N GLY A 81 12.35 -5.16 8.04
CA GLY A 81 12.97 -6.48 8.24
C GLY A 81 13.35 -7.18 6.93
N ASN A 82 12.67 -6.85 5.83
CA ASN A 82 12.98 -7.30 4.47
C ASN A 82 13.90 -6.33 3.70
N GLN A 83 14.55 -5.38 4.38
CA GLN A 83 15.44 -4.36 3.80
C GLN A 83 14.77 -3.43 2.78
N ILE A 84 13.45 -3.22 2.90
CA ILE A 84 12.68 -2.34 2.00
C ILE A 84 12.28 -1.08 2.75
N ILE A 85 12.62 0.08 2.19
CA ILE A 85 12.17 1.39 2.69
C ILE A 85 11.01 1.88 1.81
N HIS A 86 9.83 2.14 2.40
CA HIS A 86 8.64 2.58 1.66
C HIS A 86 8.84 3.94 0.96
N ARG A 87 9.54 4.89 1.60
CA ARG A 87 9.86 6.26 1.10
C ARG A 87 8.69 7.22 0.84
N ASP A 88 7.46 6.75 0.76
CA ASP A 88 6.26 7.61 0.59
C ASP A 88 5.17 7.29 1.64
N LEU A 89 5.54 7.24 2.93
CA LEU A 89 4.55 6.99 3.99
C LEU A 89 3.68 8.24 4.20
N LYS A 90 2.38 8.09 3.92
CA LYS A 90 1.35 9.11 4.10
C LYS A 90 -0.02 8.46 4.26
N LEU A 91 -0.99 9.22 4.76
CA LEU A 91 -2.35 8.73 5.02
C LEU A 91 -3.09 8.24 3.76
N GLY A 92 -2.68 8.72 2.58
CA GLY A 92 -3.21 8.24 1.30
C GLY A 92 -2.82 6.80 0.97
N ASN A 93 -1.68 6.33 1.51
CA ASN A 93 -1.14 4.98 1.30
C ASN A 93 -1.47 4.02 2.46
N MET A 94 -2.26 4.48 3.45
CA MET A 94 -2.83 3.63 4.50
C MET A 94 -4.22 3.19 4.07
N LEU A 95 -4.29 2.10 3.32
CA LEU A 95 -5.55 1.54 2.82
C LEU A 95 -6.30 0.77 3.93
N LEU A 96 -7.62 0.72 3.84
CA LEU A 96 -8.51 0.13 4.84
C LEU A 96 -9.41 -0.92 4.19
N ASN A 97 -9.60 -2.06 4.84
CA ASN A 97 -10.54 -3.11 4.43
C ASN A 97 -11.71 -3.22 5.44
N THR A 98 -12.58 -4.21 5.28
CA THR A 98 -13.75 -4.41 6.14
C THR A 98 -13.45 -4.99 7.51
N ASP A 99 -12.25 -5.55 7.70
CA ASP A 99 -11.86 -6.43 8.81
C ASP A 99 -10.88 -5.73 9.79
#